data_AF-A0A357F7G1-F1
#
_entry.id   AF-A0A357F7G1-F1
#
_cell.length_a   1.000
_cell.length_b   1.000
_cell.length_c   1.000
_cell.angle_alpha   90.00
_cell.angle_beta   90.00
_cell.angle_gamma   90.00
#
_symmetry.space_group_name_H-M   'P 1'
#
loop_
_entity.id
_entity.type
_entity.pdbx_description
1 polymer ?
#
loop_
_entity_poly.entity_id
_entity_poly.type
_entity_poly.pdbx_seq_one_letter_code
_entity_poly.pdbx_strand_id
1 'polypeptide(L)'
;MTENALQPTDSDPAWSWLALSLISGIGYKKIRQLSEHLGSVQELLKTPAEILASKFQLSSKLAGLVAKATQTHSFLIEKRIIGETPGIRLFCPDSSGYPLSLKQISTPPSVLYWQGELENAESPCLAFVGSRGCTAYGKQQTRRLVKELAQAVPEMIIVSGLAKGIDTVAHE
;
A
#
# COMPACT_ATOMS: atom_id res chain seq x y z
N MET A 1 -4.25 -25.45 6.67
CA MET A 1 -2.90 -24.92 6.88
C MET A 1 -2.45 -24.35 5.55
N THR A 2 -2.78 -23.09 5.28
CA THR A 2 -2.38 -22.41 4.04
C THR A 2 -0.89 -22.11 4.11
N GLU A 3 -0.14 -22.60 3.14
CA GLU A 3 1.29 -22.31 3.01
C GLU A 3 1.50 -20.79 2.94
N ASN A 4 2.04 -20.25 4.03
CA ASN A 4 2.57 -18.89 4.10
C ASN A 4 3.85 -18.84 3.27
N ALA A 5 3.79 -18.39 2.01
CA ALA A 5 5.01 -18.29 1.22
C ALA A 5 4.98 -17.17 0.17
N LEU A 6 4.60 -15.95 0.56
CA LEU A 6 4.97 -14.75 -0.19
C LEU A 6 5.30 -13.62 0.79
N GLN A 7 6.24 -13.86 1.71
CA GLN A 7 7.00 -12.75 2.26
C GLN A 7 7.95 -12.25 1.15
N PRO A 8 8.13 -10.93 0.99
CA PRO A 8 9.08 -10.39 0.03
C PRO A 8 10.45 -10.99 0.31
N THR A 9 11.10 -11.58 -0.69
CA THR A 9 12.49 -12.03 -0.55
C THR A 9 13.38 -10.84 -0.18
N ASP A 10 14.56 -11.05 0.38
CA ASP A 10 15.46 -9.94 0.71
C ASP A 10 15.83 -9.07 -0.51
N SER A 11 15.71 -9.64 -1.72
CA SER A 11 15.91 -8.97 -3.01
C SER A 11 14.67 -8.28 -3.59
N ASP A 12 13.51 -8.38 -2.93
CA ASP A 12 12.25 -7.86 -3.45
C ASP A 12 12.26 -6.31 -3.52
N PRO A 13 11.85 -5.70 -4.65
CA PRO A 13 11.72 -4.25 -4.79
C PRO A 13 10.85 -3.60 -3.70
N ALA A 14 9.92 -4.32 -3.08
CA ALA A 14 9.07 -3.82 -2.01
C ALA A 14 9.89 -3.28 -0.82
N TRP A 15 11.04 -3.87 -0.50
CA TRP A 15 11.93 -3.34 0.54
C TRP A 15 12.53 -1.98 0.16
N SER A 16 12.84 -1.77 -1.12
CA SER A 16 13.36 -0.49 -1.60
C SER A 16 12.28 0.58 -1.57
N TRP A 17 11.07 0.24 -2.00
CA TRP A 17 9.91 1.12 -1.91
C TRP A 17 9.56 1.48 -0.46
N LEU A 18 9.65 0.53 0.48
CA LEU A 18 9.47 0.77 1.91
C LEU A 18 10.51 1.74 2.47
N ALA A 19 11.78 1.53 2.17
CA ALA A 19 12.83 2.43 2.65
C ALA A 19 12.58 3.88 2.19
N LEU A 20 12.17 4.05 0.93
CA LEU A 20 11.89 5.37 0.36
C LEU A 20 10.57 5.99 0.86
N SER A 21 9.52 5.19 1.09
CA SER A 21 8.22 5.70 1.54
C SER A 21 8.25 6.25 2.97
N LEU A 22 9.21 5.79 3.79
CA LEU A 22 9.42 6.26 5.16
C LEU A 22 10.14 7.61 5.24
N ILE A 23 10.65 8.13 4.11
CA ILE A 23 11.33 9.43 4.07
C ILE A 23 10.29 10.55 3.97
N SER A 24 10.21 11.37 5.01
CA SER A 24 9.40 12.60 4.95
C SER A 24 9.92 13.55 3.87
N GLY A 25 9.02 14.01 2.99
CA GLY A 25 9.33 14.97 1.92
C GLY A 25 9.63 14.35 0.56
N ILE A 26 9.53 13.03 0.42
CA ILE A 26 9.51 12.35 -0.88
C ILE A 26 8.24 11.49 -0.99
N GLY A 27 7.50 11.64 -2.08
CA GLY A 27 6.26 10.88 -2.33
C GLY A 27 6.37 10.02 -3.58
N TYR A 28 5.37 9.17 -3.81
CA TYR A 28 5.33 8.22 -4.92
C TYR A 28 5.77 8.82 -6.26
N LYS A 29 5.18 9.95 -6.69
CA LYS A 29 5.48 10.59 -7.98
C LYS A 29 6.96 10.91 -8.14
N LYS A 30 7.60 11.43 -7.08
CA LYS A 30 9.02 11.80 -7.09
C LYS A 30 9.91 10.57 -7.07
N ILE A 31 9.57 9.55 -6.27
CA ILE A 31 10.27 8.26 -6.28
C ILE A 31 10.24 7.67 -7.69
N ARG A 32 9.04 7.58 -8.28
CA ARG A 32 8.84 7.01 -9.62
C ARG A 32 9.63 7.77 -10.68
N GLN A 33 9.54 9.10 -10.70
CA GLN A 33 10.30 9.93 -11.62
C GLN A 33 11.80 9.69 -11.52
N LEU A 34 12.36 9.67 -10.30
CA LEU A 34 13.80 9.44 -10.10
C LEU A 34 14.19 8.02 -10.52
N SER A 35 13.40 7.02 -10.17
CA SER A 35 13.62 5.63 -10.54
C SER A 35 13.56 5.39 -12.05
N GLU A 36 12.70 6.09 -12.79
CA GLU A 36 12.65 6.01 -14.26
C GLU A 36 13.93 6.55 -14.91
N HIS A 37 14.55 7.59 -14.34
CA HIS A 37 15.81 8.13 -14.85
C HIS A 37 17.03 7.31 -14.45
N LEU A 38 16.98 6.59 -13.33
CA LEU A 38 18.07 5.78 -12.79
C LEU A 38 17.95 4.28 -13.15
N GLY A 39 16.80 3.87 -13.67
CA GLY A 39 16.48 2.49 -14.08
C GLY A 39 15.65 1.71 -13.05
N SER A 40 15.82 1.95 -11.74
CA SER A 40 15.01 1.28 -10.70
C SER A 40 15.03 2.01 -9.35
N VAL A 41 14.18 1.59 -8.41
CA VAL A 41 14.22 2.05 -7.00
C VAL A 41 15.47 1.56 -6.26
N GLN A 42 15.98 0.38 -6.61
CA GLN A 42 17.22 -0.16 -6.04
C GLN A 42 18.41 0.72 -6.44
N GLU A 43 18.48 1.12 -7.71
CA GLU A 43 19.55 2.01 -8.20
C GLU A 43 19.44 3.41 -7.58
N LEU A 44 18.23 3.91 -7.35
CA LEU A 44 18.01 5.16 -6.61
C LEU A 44 18.63 5.10 -5.19
N LEU A 45 18.45 3.99 -4.47
CA LEU A 45 19.02 3.83 -3.13
C LEU A 45 20.54 3.68 -3.11
N LYS A 46 21.12 3.10 -4.17
CA LYS A 46 22.58 2.97 -4.31
C LYS A 46 23.26 4.25 -4.79
N THR A 47 22.49 5.20 -5.33
CA THR A 47 23.05 6.43 -5.90
C THR A 47 23.60 7.34 -4.78
N PRO A 48 24.87 7.79 -4.88
CA PRO A 48 25.46 8.74 -3.93
C PRO A 48 24.66 10.03 -3.77
N ALA A 49 24.64 10.58 -2.55
CA ALA A 49 23.89 11.79 -2.22
C ALA A 49 24.33 13.00 -3.05
N GLU A 50 25.60 13.08 -3.44
CA GLU A 50 26.17 14.14 -4.26
C GLU A 50 25.55 14.16 -5.66
N ILE A 51 25.32 12.98 -6.24
CA ILE A 51 24.69 12.82 -7.56
C ILE A 51 23.20 13.17 -7.47
N LEU A 52 22.53 12.71 -6.41
CA LEU A 52 21.13 13.05 -6.17
C LEU A 52 20.91 14.57 -6.00
N ALA A 53 21.82 15.24 -5.28
CA ALA A 53 21.73 16.68 -5.07
C ALA A 53 22.03 17.47 -6.36
N SER A 54 23.10 17.13 -7.08
CA SER A 54 23.55 17.89 -8.26
C SER A 54 22.70 17.62 -9.51
N LYS A 55 22.50 16.35 -9.88
CA LYS A 55 21.83 15.96 -11.14
C LYS A 55 20.32 16.03 -11.05
N PHE A 56 19.76 15.67 -9.90
CA PHE A 56 18.31 15.58 -9.69
C PHE A 56 17.74 16.71 -8.84
N GLN A 57 18.58 17.68 -8.45
CA GLN A 57 18.18 18.88 -7.71
C GLN A 57 17.46 18.57 -6.39
N LEU A 58 17.82 17.45 -5.73
CA LEU A 58 17.38 17.21 -4.36
C LEU A 58 18.11 18.15 -3.40
N SER A 59 17.43 18.59 -2.33
CA SER A 59 18.14 19.24 -1.23
C SER A 59 19.17 18.28 -0.63
N SER A 60 20.31 18.79 -0.17
CA SER A 60 21.37 18.00 0.46
C SER A 60 20.84 17.10 1.58
N LYS A 61 19.89 17.62 2.37
CA LYS A 61 19.18 16.87 3.41
C LYS A 61 18.41 15.67 2.84
N LEU A 62 17.57 15.87 1.82
CA LEU A 62 16.79 14.77 1.22
C LEU A 62 17.68 13.76 0.51
N ALA A 63 18.70 14.22 -0.23
CA ALA A 63 19.66 13.34 -0.89
C ALA A 63 20.38 12.42 0.11
N GLY A 64 20.81 12.96 1.25
CA GLY A 64 21.42 12.19 2.33
C GLY A 64 20.46 11.17 2.96
N LEU A 65 19.17 11.50 3.08
CA LEU A 65 18.15 10.57 3.58
C LEU A 65 17.90 9.43 2.59
N VAL A 66 17.81 9.72 1.29
CA VAL A 66 17.63 8.70 0.25
C VAL A 66 18.80 7.72 0.22
N ALA A 67 20.04 8.22 0.21
CA ALA A 67 21.24 7.38 0.18
C ALA A 67 21.40 6.48 1.42
N LYS A 68 20.75 6.83 2.54
CA LYS A 68 20.81 6.08 3.80
C LYS A 68 19.48 5.40 4.16
N ALA A 69 18.50 5.39 3.27
CA ALA A 69 17.12 5.01 3.61
C ALA A 69 17.02 3.62 4.25
N THR A 70 17.75 2.64 3.69
CA THR A 70 17.78 1.24 4.15
C THR A 70 18.56 1.02 5.45
N GLN A 71 19.26 2.05 5.94
CA GLN A 71 20.01 2.03 7.19
C GLN A 71 19.28 2.80 8.31
N THR A 72 18.15 3.43 7.99
CA THR A 72 17.37 4.17 8.99
C THR A 72 16.73 3.23 9.99
N HIS A 73 16.65 3.67 11.24
CA HIS A 73 16.01 2.91 12.30
C HIS A 73 14.54 2.58 12.00
N SER A 74 13.80 3.52 11.39
CA SER A 74 12.41 3.30 10.98
C SER A 74 12.27 2.16 9.98
N PHE A 75 13.14 2.10 8.96
CA PHE A 75 13.13 1.01 7.99
C PHE A 75 13.47 -0.34 8.64
N LEU A 76 14.49 -0.39 9.49
CA LEU A 76 14.90 -1.63 10.15
C LEU A 76 13.81 -2.17 11.09
N ILE A 77 13.09 -1.30 11.79
CA ILE A 77 11.93 -1.68 12.61
C ILE A 77 10.81 -2.23 11.73
N GLU A 78 10.38 -1.47 10.71
CA GLU A 78 9.29 -1.89 9.83
C GLU A 78 9.60 -3.23 9.16
N LYS A 79 10.82 -3.39 8.63
CA LYS A 79 11.29 -4.65 8.04
C LYS A 79 11.21 -5.81 9.04
N ARG A 80 11.61 -5.59 10.29
CA ARG A 80 11.50 -6.60 11.36
C ARG A 80 10.03 -6.94 11.65
N ILE A 81 9.18 -5.95 11.88
CA ILE A 81 7.76 -6.15 12.21
C ILE A 81 7.07 -6.96 11.11
N ILE A 82 7.30 -6.61 9.84
CA ILE A 82 6.71 -7.34 8.70
C ILE A 82 7.23 -8.78 8.65
N GLY A 83 8.54 -9.00 8.85
CA GLY A 83 9.14 -10.34 8.85
C GLY A 83 8.64 -11.22 10.00
N GLU A 84 8.37 -10.64 11.16
CA GLU A 84 7.96 -11.35 12.38
C GLU A 84 6.43 -11.51 12.51
N THR A 85 5.63 -10.73 11.78
CA THR A 85 4.15 -10.78 11.87
C THR A 85 3.58 -11.79 10.87
N PRO A 86 3.01 -12.92 11.33
CA PRO A 86 2.45 -13.93 10.43
C PRO A 86 1.26 -13.39 9.62
N GLY A 87 1.20 -13.75 8.34
CA GLY A 87 0.06 -13.41 7.47
C GLY A 87 0.03 -11.97 6.94
N ILE A 88 1.01 -11.14 7.31
CA ILE A 88 1.22 -9.83 6.68
C ILE A 88 2.09 -9.98 5.44
N ARG A 89 1.66 -9.35 4.35
CA ARG A 89 2.39 -9.26 3.08
C ARG A 89 2.65 -7.81 2.74
N LEU A 90 3.72 -7.57 1.99
CA LEU A 90 4.11 -6.25 1.53
C LEU A 90 4.11 -6.25 0.00
N PHE A 91 3.36 -5.34 -0.60
CA PHE A 91 3.36 -5.12 -2.05
C PHE A 91 3.83 -3.71 -2.36
N CYS A 92 4.45 -3.55 -3.51
CA CYS A 92 4.74 -2.25 -4.11
C CYS A 92 4.18 -2.21 -5.54
N PRO A 93 4.10 -1.04 -6.20
CA PRO A 93 3.56 -0.94 -7.55
C PRO A 93 4.26 -1.81 -8.61
N ASP A 94 5.48 -2.28 -8.33
CA ASP A 94 6.24 -3.18 -9.19
C ASP A 94 6.05 -4.68 -8.83
N SER A 95 5.36 -4.99 -7.74
CA SER A 95 5.01 -6.36 -7.35
C SER A 95 3.91 -6.92 -8.25
N SER A 96 4.00 -8.21 -8.60
CA SER A 96 2.99 -8.91 -9.41
C SER A 96 1.61 -8.99 -8.73
N GLY A 97 1.56 -9.01 -7.40
CA GLY A 97 0.33 -9.06 -6.62
C GLY A 97 -0.25 -7.69 -6.23
N TYR A 98 0.26 -6.59 -6.77
CA TYR A 98 -0.25 -5.27 -6.45
C TYR A 98 -1.56 -5.00 -7.23
N PRO A 99 -2.66 -4.59 -6.56
CA PRO A 99 -3.96 -4.46 -7.22
C PRO A 99 -3.94 -3.47 -8.39
N LEU A 100 -4.41 -3.90 -9.57
CA LEU A 100 -4.36 -3.08 -10.78
C LEU A 100 -5.18 -1.79 -10.65
N SER A 101 -6.36 -1.90 -10.04
CA SER A 101 -7.25 -0.76 -9.77
C SER A 101 -6.56 0.33 -8.94
N LEU A 102 -5.78 -0.07 -7.92
CA LEU A 102 -4.98 0.86 -7.12
C LEU A 102 -3.81 1.41 -7.91
N LYS A 103 -3.15 0.60 -8.75
CA LYS A 103 -2.00 1.04 -9.56
C LYS A 103 -2.36 2.13 -10.57
N GLN A 104 -3.61 2.16 -11.02
CA GLN A 104 -4.12 3.10 -12.02
C GLN A 104 -4.52 4.47 -11.46
N ILE A 105 -4.59 4.66 -10.14
CA ILE A 105 -4.94 5.97 -9.57
C ILE A 105 -3.77 6.96 -9.73
N SER A 106 -4.03 8.27 -9.59
CA SER A 106 -3.01 9.30 -9.87
C SER A 106 -1.77 9.27 -8.94
N THR A 107 -1.94 8.75 -7.73
CA THR A 107 -0.90 8.59 -6.71
C THR A 107 -1.11 7.24 -6.02
N PRO A 108 -0.74 6.12 -6.66
CA PRO A 108 -0.84 4.81 -6.03
C PRO A 108 0.02 4.78 -4.75
N PRO A 109 -0.42 4.08 -3.69
CA PRO A 109 0.41 3.84 -2.52
C PRO A 109 1.76 3.24 -2.91
N SER A 110 2.86 3.87 -2.48
CA SER A 110 4.23 3.35 -2.68
C SER A 110 4.41 1.95 -2.10
N VAL A 111 3.68 1.66 -1.03
CA VAL A 111 3.69 0.38 -0.30
C VAL A 111 2.26 0.07 0.12
N LEU A 112 1.87 -1.20 -0.03
CA LEU A 112 0.60 -1.75 0.42
C LEU A 112 0.88 -2.91 1.38
N TYR A 113 0.51 -2.73 2.63
CA TYR A 113 0.50 -3.80 3.63
C TYR A 113 -0.81 -4.57 3.49
N TRP A 114 -0.74 -5.90 3.46
CA TRP A 114 -1.89 -6.74 3.17
C TRP A 114 -2.02 -7.89 4.15
N GLN A 115 -3.24 -8.11 4.66
CA GLN A 115 -3.60 -9.27 5.45
C GLN A 115 -4.88 -9.89 4.86
N GLY A 116 -4.90 -11.21 4.66
CA GLY A 116 -6.05 -11.93 4.09
C GLY A 116 -5.74 -12.63 2.76
N GLU A 117 -6.75 -12.84 1.93
CA GLU A 117 -6.64 -13.54 0.64
C GLU A 117 -6.47 -12.56 -0.51
N LEU A 118 -5.47 -12.77 -1.38
CA LEU A 118 -5.15 -11.84 -2.47
C LEU A 118 -6.10 -11.98 -3.66
N GLU A 119 -6.70 -13.15 -3.84
CA GLU A 119 -7.59 -13.46 -4.97
C GLU A 119 -8.76 -12.47 -5.07
N ASN A 120 -9.24 -11.97 -3.93
CA ASN A 120 -10.32 -11.00 -3.85
C ASN A 120 -9.92 -9.58 -4.29
N ALA A 121 -8.63 -9.29 -4.44
CA ALA A 121 -8.16 -7.94 -4.75
C ALA A 121 -8.45 -7.50 -6.20
N GLU A 122 -8.64 -8.46 -7.11
CA GLU A 122 -8.99 -8.22 -8.51
C GLU A 122 -10.48 -8.48 -8.80
N SER A 123 -11.25 -8.94 -7.81
CA SER A 123 -12.69 -9.12 -7.94
C SER A 123 -13.41 -7.77 -8.12
N PRO A 124 -14.58 -7.76 -8.79
CA PRO A 124 -15.45 -6.58 -8.80
C PRO A 124 -15.69 -6.09 -7.39
N CYS A 125 -15.45 -4.81 -7.13
CA CYS A 125 -15.61 -4.23 -5.82
C CYS A 125 -16.57 -3.04 -5.84
N LEU A 126 -17.34 -2.89 -4.76
CA LEU A 126 -18.20 -1.74 -4.52
C LEU A 126 -17.83 -1.08 -3.20
N ALA A 127 -17.47 0.19 -3.27
CA ALA A 127 -17.19 0.99 -2.09
C ALA A 127 -18.50 1.36 -1.38
N PHE A 128 -18.65 0.99 -0.12
CA PHE A 128 -19.69 1.50 0.78
C PHE A 128 -19.08 2.53 1.72
N VAL A 129 -19.64 3.73 1.76
CA VAL A 129 -19.17 4.81 2.64
C VAL A 129 -20.36 5.52 3.26
N GLY A 130 -20.19 6.05 4.48
CA GLY A 130 -21.24 6.88 5.06
C GLY A 130 -20.94 7.45 6.43
N SER A 131 -21.99 7.93 7.11
CA SER A 131 -21.84 8.65 8.38
C SER A 131 -21.32 7.77 9.51
N ARG A 132 -20.40 8.31 10.30
CA ARG A 132 -19.92 7.71 11.56
C ARG A 132 -20.96 7.71 12.67
N GLY A 133 -21.90 8.66 12.62
CA GLY A 133 -23.04 8.79 13.52
C GLY A 133 -24.35 8.39 12.84
N CYS A 134 -24.39 7.23 12.19
CA CYS A 134 -25.56 6.81 11.43
C CYS A 134 -26.78 6.53 12.32
N THR A 135 -27.96 6.89 11.81
CA THR A 135 -29.24 6.64 12.47
C THR A 135 -29.59 5.14 12.42
N ALA A 136 -30.54 4.71 13.25
CA ALA A 136 -31.07 3.35 13.19
C ALA A 136 -31.61 2.99 11.79
N TYR A 137 -32.29 3.95 11.14
CA TYR A 137 -32.74 3.81 9.77
C TYR A 137 -31.58 3.63 8.79
N GLY A 138 -30.51 4.43 8.91
CA GLY A 138 -29.32 4.30 8.07
C GLY A 138 -28.70 2.91 8.17
N LYS A 139 -28.53 2.39 9.40
CA LYS A 139 -28.05 1.02 9.61
C LYS A 139 -28.94 -0.03 8.96
N GLN A 140 -30.26 0.10 9.11
CA GLN A 140 -31.22 -0.82 8.53
C GLN A 140 -31.14 -0.83 7.00
N GLN A 141 -31.06 0.35 6.37
CA GLN A 141 -30.95 0.43 4.91
C GLN A 141 -29.61 -0.12 4.41
N THR A 142 -28.49 0.16 5.09
CA THR A 142 -27.20 -0.42 4.72
C THR A 142 -27.23 -1.95 4.73
N ARG A 143 -27.72 -2.57 5.82
CA ARG A 143 -27.83 -4.04 5.87
C ARG A 143 -28.72 -4.60 4.76
N ARG A 144 -29.84 -3.93 4.49
CA ARG A 144 -30.76 -4.34 3.43
C ARG A 144 -30.06 -4.31 2.06
N LEU A 145 -29.41 -3.20 1.73
CA LEU A 145 -28.73 -3.02 0.44
C LEU A 145 -27.56 -4.00 0.25
N VAL A 146 -26.72 -4.17 1.28
CA VAL A 146 -25.59 -5.10 1.22
C VAL A 146 -26.07 -6.54 1.07
N LYS A 147 -27.11 -6.93 1.81
CA LYS A 147 -27.71 -8.27 1.69
C LYS A 147 -28.31 -8.51 0.31
N GLU A 148 -29.08 -7.55 -0.21
CA GLU A 148 -29.68 -7.65 -1.55
C GLU A 148 -28.58 -7.73 -2.64
N LEU A 149 -27.51 -6.96 -2.49
CA LEU A 149 -26.37 -6.98 -3.41
C LEU A 149 -25.61 -8.32 -3.38
N ALA A 150 -25.30 -8.83 -2.20
CA ALA A 150 -24.61 -10.11 -2.04
C ALA A 150 -25.42 -11.29 -2.62
N GLN A 151 -26.76 -11.20 -2.60
CA GLN A 151 -27.63 -12.18 -3.22
C GLN A 151 -27.69 -12.04 -4.74
N ALA A 152 -27.65 -10.81 -5.26
CA ALA A 152 -27.74 -10.53 -6.68
C ALA A 152 -26.40 -10.76 -7.42
N VAL A 153 -25.28 -10.45 -6.76
CA VAL A 153 -23.91 -10.52 -7.32
C VAL A 153 -22.96 -11.12 -6.27
N PRO A 154 -22.93 -12.46 -6.11
CA PRO A 154 -22.15 -13.13 -5.06
C PRO A 154 -20.65 -12.86 -5.09
N GLU A 155 -20.09 -12.53 -6.25
CA GLU A 155 -18.68 -12.21 -6.46
C GLU A 155 -18.30 -10.75 -6.14
N MET A 156 -19.29 -9.89 -5.84
CA MET A 156 -19.05 -8.48 -5.52
C MET A 156 -18.43 -8.35 -4.13
N ILE A 157 -17.23 -7.76 -4.07
CA ILE A 157 -16.54 -7.46 -2.82
C ILE A 157 -16.95 -6.09 -2.29
N ILE A 158 -17.41 -6.05 -1.04
CA ILE A 158 -17.68 -4.79 -0.33
C ILE A 158 -16.37 -4.23 0.23
N VAL A 159 -16.04 -3.00 -0.17
CA VAL A 159 -14.86 -2.28 0.31
C VAL A 159 -15.31 -1.07 1.14
N SER A 160 -14.75 -0.92 2.35
CA SER A 160 -15.04 0.21 3.23
C SER A 160 -13.85 0.49 4.16
N GLY A 161 -13.86 1.62 4.87
CA GLY A 161 -12.75 2.08 5.70
C GLY A 161 -12.74 1.58 7.15
N LEU A 162 -13.54 0.56 7.50
CA LEU A 162 -13.67 0.02 8.88
C LEU A 162 -14.05 1.08 9.95
N ALA A 163 -14.56 2.24 9.54
CA ALA A 163 -14.99 3.27 10.48
C ALA A 163 -16.24 2.82 11.25
N LYS A 164 -16.49 3.44 12.41
CA LYS A 164 -17.79 3.31 13.08
C LYS A 164 -18.90 3.77 12.14
N GLY A 165 -20.10 3.20 12.29
CA GLY A 165 -21.28 3.65 11.55
C GLY A 165 -21.54 2.82 10.30
N ILE A 166 -21.75 3.49 9.16
CA ILE A 166 -22.11 2.80 7.89
C ILE A 166 -21.04 1.80 7.46
N ASP A 167 -19.76 2.16 7.56
CA ASP A 167 -18.64 1.28 7.20
C ASP A 167 -18.67 -0.05 7.99
N THR A 168 -18.86 0.00 9.30
CA THR A 168 -19.00 -1.21 10.14
C THR A 168 -20.18 -2.05 9.66
N VAL A 169 -21.33 -1.42 9.46
CA VAL A 169 -22.58 -2.10 9.09
C VAL A 169 -22.51 -2.71 7.69
N ALA A 170 -21.69 -2.15 6.80
CA ALA A 170 -21.48 -2.69 5.46
C ALA A 170 -20.62 -3.97 5.47
N HIS A 171 -19.78 -4.16 6.49
CA HIS A 171 -18.96 -5.36 6.68
C HIS A 171 -19.65 -6.47 7.52
N GLU A 172 -20.73 -6.15 8.22
CA GLU A 172 -21.57 -7.11 8.97
C GLU A 172 -22.46 -7.94 8.04
#